data_AF-A0A9D2LSA0-F1
#
_entry.id   AF-A0A9D2LSA0-F1
#
_cell.length_a   1.000
_cell.length_b   1.000
_cell.length_c   1.000
_cell.angle_alpha   90.00
_cell.angle_beta   90.00
_cell.angle_gamma   90.00
#
_symmetry.space_group_name_H-M   'P 1'
#
loop_
_entity.id
_entity.type
_entity.pdbx_description
1 polymer ?
#
loop_
_entity_poly.entity_id
_entity_poly.type
_entity_poly.pdbx_seq_one_letter_code
_entity_poly.pdbx_strand_id
1 'polypeptide(L)'
;MDKGEIWINGQKLHDISRDSLRKNIAILLQDIALFSGTVRDNLKYGKEKATDGELEKAVEMSHCKEMLHLLPEGYDTVLTGSG
;
A
#
# COMPACT_ATOMS: atom_id res chain seq x y z
N MET A 1 -14.76 -8.52 20.59
CA MET A 1 -15.16 -7.30 21.33
C MET A 1 -15.96 -7.78 22.51
N ASP A 2 -15.51 -7.49 23.73
CA ASP A 2 -16.16 -8.01 24.93
C ASP A 2 -17.38 -7.16 25.37
N LYS A 3 -17.55 -5.95 24.79
CA LYS A 3 -18.77 -5.12 24.71
C LYS A 3 -18.48 -3.86 23.87
N GLY A 4 -19.50 -3.28 23.22
CA GLY A 4 -19.41 -2.03 22.45
C GLY A 4 -19.65 -2.20 20.94
N GLU A 5 -19.80 -1.09 20.22
CA GLU A 5 -20.02 -1.06 18.77
C GLU A 5 -19.05 -0.06 18.11
N ILE A 6 -18.53 -0.41 16.94
CA ILE A 6 -17.75 0.50 16.08
C ILE A 6 -18.63 0.95 14.92
N TRP A 7 -18.59 2.25 14.64
CA TRP A 7 -19.34 2.88 13.57
C TRP A 7 -18.39 3.59 12.62
N ILE A 8 -18.63 3.47 11.31
CA ILE A 8 -17.93 4.21 10.26
C ILE A 8 -19.00 4.94 9.46
N ASN A 9 -18.92 6.27 9.42
CA ASN A 9 -19.88 7.12 8.69
C ASN A 9 -21.35 6.81 9.00
N GLY A 10 -21.68 6.48 10.26
CA GLY A 10 -23.05 6.18 10.68
C GLY A 10 -23.55 4.78 10.31
N GLN A 11 -22.68 3.88 9.84
CA GLN A 11 -22.98 2.46 9.66
C GLN A 11 -22.20 1.62 10.68
N LYS A 12 -22.82 0.58 11.26
CA LYS A 12 -22.10 -0.35 12.13
C LYS A 12 -21.07 -1.12 11.32
N LEU A 13 -19.87 -1.29 11.88
CA LEU A 13 -18.76 -2.00 11.22
C LEU A 13 -19.16 -3.40 10.74
N HIS A 14 -19.98 -4.10 11.53
CA HIS A 14 -20.45 -5.45 11.21
C HIS A 14 -21.42 -5.51 10.01
N ASP A 15 -22.05 -4.39 9.65
CA ASP A 15 -22.98 -4.29 8.54
C ASP A 15 -22.26 -3.88 7.23
N ILE A 16 -20.98 -3.49 7.31
CA ILE A 16 -20.16 -3.12 6.15
C ILE A 16 -19.43 -4.37 5.64
N SER A 17 -19.51 -4.63 4.33
CA SER A 17 -18.76 -5.74 3.74
C SER A 17 -17.24 -5.53 3.89
N ARG A 18 -16.51 -6.62 4.17
CA ARG A 18 -15.05 -6.56 4.35
C ARG A 18 -14.33 -6.00 3.14
N ASP A 19 -14.83 -6.28 1.94
CA ASP A 19 -14.23 -5.81 0.69
C ASP A 19 -14.43 -4.31 0.49
N SER A 20 -15.63 -3.78 0.80
CA SER A 20 -15.88 -2.34 0.77
C SER A 20 -15.01 -1.63 1.82
N LEU A 21 -14.99 -2.17 3.04
CA LEU A 21 -14.18 -1.61 4.12
C LEU A 21 -12.70 -1.51 3.73
N ARG A 22 -12.10 -2.59 3.22
CA ARG A 22 -10.68 -2.64 2.84
C ARG A 22 -10.35 -1.77 1.62
N LYS A 23 -11.30 -1.53 0.71
CA LYS A 23 -11.09 -0.62 -0.43
C LYS A 23 -11.08 0.85 -0.03
N ASN A 24 -11.69 1.19 1.11
CA ASN A 24 -11.85 2.56 1.58
C ASN A 24 -10.91 2.93 2.74
N ILE A 25 -10.06 2.00 3.18
CA ILE A 25 -9.14 2.20 4.30
C ILE A 25 -7.74 1.78 3.87
N ALA A 26 -6.76 2.66 4.06
CA ALA A 26 -5.34 2.32 3.99
C ALA A 26 -4.79 2.12 5.42
N ILE A 27 -3.87 1.17 5.58
CA ILE A 27 -3.20 0.88 6.85
C ILE A 27 -1.70 0.94 6.62
N LEU A 28 -0.99 1.69 7.46
CA LEU A 28 0.47 1.70 7.54
C LEU A 28 0.86 1.11 8.90
N LEU A 29 1.59 0.00 8.87
CA LEU A 29 2.06 -0.69 10.07
C LEU A 29 3.43 -0.14 10.48
N GLN A 30 3.76 -0.27 11.77
CA GLN A 30 5.07 0.12 12.30
C GLN A 30 6.19 -0.72 11.66
N ASP A 31 5.97 -2.03 11.53
CA ASP A 31 6.85 -2.93 10.78
C ASP A 31 6.25 -3.15 9.39
N ILE A 32 6.89 -2.58 8.37
CA ILE A 32 6.45 -2.69 6.98
C ILE A 32 6.93 -4.03 6.42
N ALA A 33 6.00 -4.84 5.93
CA ALA A 33 6.33 -6.03 5.17
C ALA A 33 6.54 -5.68 3.69
N LEU A 34 7.74 -5.93 3.18
CA LEU A 34 8.02 -5.93 1.75
C LEU A 34 7.93 -7.35 1.22
N PHE A 35 7.33 -7.51 0.05
CA PHE A 35 7.27 -8.80 -0.63
C PHE A 35 8.52 -9.00 -1.48
N SER A 36 8.97 -10.25 -1.59
CA SER A 36 9.98 -10.60 -2.58
C SER A 36 9.46 -10.30 -3.99
N GLY A 37 10.22 -9.54 -4.77
CA GLY A 37 9.79 -9.00 -6.06
C GLY A 37 10.50 -7.68 -6.34
N THR A 38 10.11 -6.96 -7.38
CA THR A 38 10.69 -5.63 -7.64
C THR A 38 10.07 -4.55 -6.76
N VAL A 39 10.70 -3.38 -6.69
CA VAL A 39 10.08 -2.19 -6.10
C VAL A 39 8.75 -1.87 -6.79
N ARG A 40 8.70 -2.01 -8.12
CA ARG A 40 7.47 -1.84 -8.92
C ARG A 40 6.37 -2.79 -8.48
N ASP A 41 6.67 -4.05 -8.23
CA ASP A 41 5.69 -5.04 -7.76
C ASP A 41 5.11 -4.66 -6.39
N ASN A 42 5.97 -4.20 -5.48
CA ASN A 42 5.56 -3.73 -4.15
C ASN A 42 4.70 -2.46 -4.23
N LEU A 43 5.00 -1.52 -5.14
CA LEU A 43 4.16 -0.34 -5.36
C LEU A 43 2.80 -0.70 -5.98
N LYS A 44 2.78 -1.62 -6.95
CA LYS A 44 1.54 -2.11 -7.57
C LYS A 44 0.69 -2.95 -6.63
N TYR A 45 1.24 -3.46 -5.54
CA TYR A 45 0.45 -4.21 -4.55
C TYR A 45 -0.75 -3.40 -4.01
N GLY A 46 -0.63 -2.07 -3.87
CA GLY A 46 -1.74 -1.21 -3.45
C GLY A 46 -2.83 -1.02 -4.51
N LYS A 47 -2.48 -1.18 -5.80
CA LYS A 47 -3.38 -1.12 -6.95
C LYS A 47 -2.77 -1.90 -8.11
N GLU A 48 -3.16 -3.16 -8.25
CA GLU A 48 -2.55 -4.13 -9.18
C GLU A 48 -2.49 -3.63 -10.63
N LYS A 49 -3.50 -2.86 -11.04
CA LYS A 49 -3.65 -2.30 -12.39
C LYS A 49 -3.14 -0.85 -12.51
N ALA A 50 -2.29 -0.39 -11.59
CA ALA A 50 -1.71 0.94 -11.68
C ALA A 50 -0.86 1.08 -12.95
N THR A 51 -1.10 2.17 -13.68
CA THR A 51 -0.27 2.53 -14.84
C THR A 51 1.06 3.13 -14.40
N ASP A 52 2.06 3.16 -15.28
CA ASP A 52 3.37 3.73 -14.93
C ASP A 52 3.27 5.22 -14.56
N GLY A 53 2.41 5.99 -15.22
CA GLY A 53 2.17 7.40 -14.85
C GLY A 53 1.50 7.56 -13.48
N GLU A 54 0.65 6.61 -13.07
CA GLU A 54 0.08 6.62 -11.71
C GLU A 54 1.14 6.27 -10.66
N LEU A 55 2.06 5.36 -10.98
CA LEU A 55 3.18 5.02 -10.11
C LEU A 55 4.14 6.20 -9.94
N GLU A 56 4.51 6.87 -11.03
CA GLU A 56 5.37 8.06 -10.99
C GLU A 56 4.76 9.16 -10.12
N LYS A 57 3.46 9.42 -10.30
CA LYS A 57 2.74 10.39 -9.47
C LYS A 57 2.71 9.98 -7.99
N ALA A 58 2.50 8.71 -7.69
CA ALA A 58 2.52 8.22 -6.31
C ALA A 58 3.90 8.41 -5.66
N VAL A 59 4.98 8.10 -6.39
CA VAL A 59 6.37 8.28 -5.96
C VAL A 59 6.73 9.74 -5.74
N GLU A 60 6.23 10.63 -6.60
CA GLU A 60 6.40 12.07 -6.44
C GLU A 60 5.68 12.57 -5.18
N MET A 61 4.42 12.18 -5.00
CA MET A 61 3.62 12.57 -3.83
C MET A 61 4.16 12.01 -2.51
N SER A 62 4.81 10.85 -2.52
CA SER A 62 5.41 10.24 -1.33
C SER A 62 6.82 10.73 -1.04
N HIS A 63 7.39 11.60 -1.89
CA HIS A 63 8.79 12.02 -1.84
C HIS A 63 9.80 10.86 -1.90
N CYS A 64 9.40 9.69 -2.41
CA CYS A 64 10.29 8.52 -2.52
C CYS A 64 11.19 8.56 -3.76
N LYS A 65 11.07 9.57 -4.61
CA LYS A 65 11.82 9.69 -5.86
C LYS A 65 13.34 9.64 -5.64
N GLU A 66 13.83 10.34 -4.62
CA GLU A 66 15.25 10.37 -4.29
C GLU A 66 15.76 8.99 -3.86
N MET A 67 15.01 8.29 -3.02
CA MET A 67 15.33 6.92 -2.60
C MET A 67 15.38 5.97 -3.79
N LEU A 68 14.44 6.07 -4.73
CA LEU A 68 14.44 5.25 -5.94
C LEU A 68 15.68 5.49 -6.81
N HIS A 69 16.18 6.72 -6.90
CA HIS A 69 17.42 7.02 -7.63
C HIS A 69 18.68 6.46 -6.97
N LEU A 70 18.62 6.17 -5.65
CA LEU A 70 19.73 5.53 -4.94
C LEU A 70 19.77 4.01 -5.14
N LEU A 71 18.69 3.42 -5.67
CA LEU A 71 18.65 2.00 -5.99
C LEU A 71 19.27 1.73 -7.36
N PRO A 72 20.10 0.67 -7.50
CA PRO A 72 20.87 0.42 -8.71
C PRO A 72 20.02 0.20 -9.97
N GLU A 73 18.81 -0.35 -9.83
CA GLU A 73 17.88 -0.61 -10.94
C GLU A 73 16.57 0.18 -10.80
N GLY A 74 16.52 1.16 -9.90
CA GLY A 74 15.33 1.96 -9.63
C GLY A 74 14.09 1.10 -9.33
N TYR A 75 13.03 1.28 -10.11
CA TYR A 75 11.78 0.52 -10.01
C TYR A 75 11.93 -0.99 -10.16
N ASP A 76 12.92 -1.43 -10.93
CA ASP A 76 13.09 -2.85 -11.26
C ASP A 76 14.08 -3.53 -10.29
N THR A 77 14.56 -2.79 -9.27
CA THR A 77 15.40 -3.31 -8.20
C THR A 77 14.67 -4.44 -7.47
N VAL A 78 15.28 -5.62 -7.45
CA VAL A 78 14.75 -6.79 -6.77
C VAL A 78 14.97 -6.68 -5.27
N LEU A 79 13.87 -6.78 -4.52
CA LEU A 79 13.83 -6.87 -3.08
C LEU A 79 13.71 -8.34 -2.69
N THR A 80 14.56 -8.81 -1.80
CA THR A 80 14.35 -10.07 -1.07
C THR A 80 13.54 -9.71 0.17
N GLY A 81 12.45 -10.43 0.50
CA GLY A 81 11.39 -10.07 1.47
C GLY A 81 11.77 -9.80 2.94
N SER A 82 12.99 -9.36 3.21
CA SER A 82 13.53 -8.92 4.48
C SER A 82 14.29 -7.58 4.35
N GLY A 83 13.89 -6.69 3.42
CA GLY A 83 14.52 -5.37 3.26
C GLY A 83 15.85 -5.40 2.52
#